data_AF-A0A917TYW4-F1
#
_entry.id   AF-A0A917TYW4-F1
#
_cell.length_a   1.000
_cell.length_b   1.000
_cell.length_c   1.000
_cell.angle_alpha   90.00
_cell.angle_beta   90.00
_cell.angle_gamma   90.00
#
_symmetry.space_group_name_H-M   'P 1'
#
loop_
_entity.id
_entity.type
_entity.pdbx_description
1 polymer ?
#
loop_
_entity_poly.entity_id
_entity_poly.type
_entity_poly.pdbx_seq_one_letter_code
_entity_poly.pdbx_strand_id
1 'polypeptide(L)'
;MDISFGEILLSTVWFMLVFAWIWLMVSILTDLFRDPSMSGWGKAAWTLFLIVLPWIGALTYLIARGRSMNERAAERARQQEARVRQYVREVASEPAATAAASPGDDLEKLADLRQRGVLTQPEFERAKAVLLGSNGNVPQRA
;
A
#
# COMPACT_ATOMS: atom_id res chain seq x y z
N MET A 1 55.32 3.51 -12.78
CA MET A 1 53.94 3.32 -13.27
C MET A 1 53.20 4.58 -12.88
N ASP A 2 53.01 5.48 -13.85
CA ASP A 2 52.26 6.71 -13.61
C ASP A 2 50.78 6.36 -13.63
N ILE A 3 50.15 6.36 -12.44
CA ILE A 3 48.71 6.11 -12.33
C ILE A 3 47.99 7.38 -12.75
N SER A 4 47.26 7.30 -13.86
CA SER A 4 46.49 8.44 -14.38
C SER A 4 45.24 8.68 -13.52
N PHE A 5 44.79 9.94 -13.41
CA PHE A 5 43.54 10.29 -12.72
C PHE A 5 42.34 9.47 -13.23
N GLY A 6 42.30 9.19 -14.53
CA GLY A 6 41.27 8.34 -15.13
C GLY A 6 41.30 6.89 -14.62
N GLU A 7 42.49 6.36 -14.32
CA GLU A 7 42.64 5.01 -13.76
C GLU A 7 42.21 4.97 -12.29
N ILE A 8 42.44 6.05 -11.53
CA ILE A 8 41.94 6.19 -10.15
C ILE A 8 40.41 6.25 -10.14
N LEU A 9 39.80 7.04 -11.03
CA LEU A 9 38.34 7.08 -11.17
C LEU A 9 37.76 5.72 -11.59
N LEU A 10 38.35 5.09 -12.61
CA LEU A 10 37.90 3.79 -13.10
C LEU A 10 38.04 2.71 -12.01
N SER A 11 39.16 2.68 -11.30
CA SER A 11 39.39 1.73 -10.20
C SER A 11 38.43 1.96 -9.02
N THR A 12 38.10 3.22 -8.72
CA THR A 12 37.09 3.56 -7.70
C THR A 12 35.70 3.08 -8.09
N VAL A 13 35.27 3.34 -9.34
CA VAL A 13 33.99 2.84 -9.87
C VAL A 13 33.96 1.32 -9.90
N TRP A 14 35.05 0.69 -10.37
CA TRP A 14 35.19 -0.76 -10.39
C TRP A 14 35.08 -1.36 -8.99
N PHE A 15 35.77 -0.80 -8.01
CA PHE A 15 35.68 -1.22 -6.61
C PHE A 15 34.25 -1.08 -6.07
N MET A 16 33.58 0.03 -6.36
CA MET A 16 32.18 0.23 -5.98
C MET A 16 31.26 -0.82 -6.62
N LEU A 17 31.47 -1.17 -7.89
CA LEU A 17 30.71 -2.21 -8.57
C LEU A 17 30.93 -3.59 -7.95
N VAL A 18 32.18 -3.95 -7.65
CA VAL A 18 32.51 -5.21 -6.96
C VAL A 18 31.91 -5.23 -5.55
N PHE A 19 31.99 -4.12 -4.82
CA PHE A 19 31.39 -4.00 -3.50
C PHE A 19 29.87 -4.15 -3.56
N ALA A 20 29.20 -3.45 -4.48
CA ALA A 20 27.76 -3.57 -4.71
C ALA A 20 27.38 -5.00 -5.12
N TRP A 21 28.20 -5.67 -5.93
CA TRP A 21 28.02 -7.06 -6.32
C TRP A 21 28.09 -8.02 -5.13
N ILE A 22 29.12 -7.90 -4.29
CA ILE A 22 29.24 -8.70 -3.06
C ILE A 22 28.07 -8.43 -2.13
N TRP A 23 27.69 -7.15 -1.96
CA TRP A 23 26.54 -6.77 -1.15
C TRP A 23 25.23 -7.36 -1.69
N LEU A 24 25.04 -7.40 -3.01
CA LEU A 24 23.90 -8.04 -3.66
C LEU A 24 23.86 -9.54 -3.34
N MET A 25 24.99 -10.24 -3.41
CA MET A 25 25.07 -11.67 -3.05
C MET A 25 24.71 -11.89 -1.58
N VAL A 26 25.24 -11.08 -0.66
CA VAL A 26 24.90 -11.16 0.77
C VAL A 26 23.42 -10.87 1.01
N SER A 27 22.85 -9.88 0.32
CA SER A 27 21.43 -9.54 0.41
C SER A 27 20.55 -10.71 -0.05
N ILE A 28 20.86 -11.33 -1.19
CA ILE A 28 20.17 -12.51 -1.72
C ILE A 28 20.25 -13.68 -0.73
N LEU A 29 21.44 -13.95 -0.17
CA LEU A 29 21.63 -14.99 0.84
C LEU A 29 20.81 -14.69 2.09
N THR A 30 20.86 -13.46 2.61
CA THR A 30 20.08 -13.05 3.79
C THR A 30 18.58 -13.21 3.56
N ASP A 31 18.09 -12.81 2.39
CA ASP A 31 16.69 -12.94 1.99
C ASP A 31 16.29 -14.43 1.88
N LEU A 32 17.17 -15.28 1.35
CA LEU A 32 17.00 -16.74 1.31
C LEU A 32 16.94 -17.34 2.72
N PHE A 33 17.83 -16.94 3.63
CA PHE A 33 17.84 -17.45 5.01
C PHE A 33 16.63 -16.98 5.81
N ARG A 34 16.16 -15.75 5.57
CA ARG A 34 15.00 -15.14 6.23
C ARG A 34 13.68 -15.83 5.91
N ASP A 35 13.60 -16.61 4.83
CA ASP A 35 12.41 -17.40 4.53
C ASP A 35 12.39 -18.71 5.36
N PRO A 36 11.51 -18.85 6.36
CA PRO A 36 11.46 -20.05 7.19
C PRO A 36 10.76 -21.22 6.50
N SER A 37 10.09 -21.00 5.35
CA SER A 37 9.35 -22.05 4.64
C SER A 37 10.25 -23.04 3.89
N MET A 38 11.52 -22.70 3.69
CA MET A 38 12.46 -23.47 2.88
C MET A 38 13.38 -24.33 3.74
N SER A 39 13.53 -25.62 3.39
CA SER A 39 14.39 -26.57 4.12
C SER A 39 15.86 -26.16 4.10
N GLY A 40 16.60 -26.45 5.18
CA GLY A 40 18.01 -26.07 5.31
C GLY A 40 18.91 -26.62 4.20
N TRP A 41 18.61 -27.82 3.70
CA TRP A 41 19.30 -28.43 2.55
C TRP A 41 19.06 -27.67 1.24
N GLY A 42 17.83 -27.17 1.03
CA GLY A 42 17.53 -26.31 -0.11
C GLY A 42 18.36 -25.02 -0.08
N LYS A 43 18.54 -24.43 1.12
CA LYS A 43 19.33 -23.20 1.30
C LYS A 43 20.81 -23.43 1.00
N ALA A 44 21.35 -24.56 1.42
CA ALA A 44 22.75 -24.94 1.16
C ALA A 44 23.01 -25.16 -0.34
N ALA A 45 22.15 -25.91 -1.03
CA ALA A 45 22.25 -26.13 -2.48
C ALA A 45 22.16 -24.82 -3.26
N TRP A 46 21.26 -23.92 -2.87
CA TRP A 46 21.12 -22.59 -3.47
C TRP A 46 22.36 -21.73 -3.28
N THR A 47 22.93 -21.74 -2.08
CA THR A 47 24.15 -21.00 -1.75
C THR A 47 25.32 -21.49 -2.60
N LEU A 48 25.50 -22.80 -2.73
CA LEU A 48 26.53 -23.39 -3.57
C LEU A 48 26.33 -23.02 -5.04
N PHE A 49 25.09 -23.06 -5.52
CA PHE A 49 24.75 -22.68 -6.90
C PHE A 49 25.09 -21.22 -7.21
N LEU A 50 24.82 -20.28 -6.29
CA LEU A 50 25.18 -18.87 -6.42
C LEU A 50 26.70 -18.63 -6.50
N ILE A 51 27.49 -19.44 -5.80
CA ILE A 51 28.96 -19.32 -5.80
C ILE A 51 29.54 -19.82 -7.13
N VAL A 52 29.04 -20.95 -7.65
CA VAL A 52 29.57 -21.58 -8.87
C VAL A 52 29.09 -20.86 -10.13
N LEU A 53 27.83 -20.38 -10.16
CA LEU A 53 27.25 -19.67 -11.29
C LEU A 53 26.58 -18.36 -10.83
N PRO A 54 27.35 -17.28 -10.61
CA PRO A 54 26.83 -16.04 -10.04
C PRO A 54 25.72 -15.40 -10.87
N TRP A 55 25.91 -15.31 -12.19
CA TRP A 55 24.95 -14.69 -13.11
C TRP A 55 23.65 -15.49 -13.24
N ILE A 56 23.76 -16.82 -13.35
CA ILE A 56 22.59 -17.70 -13.47
C ILE A 56 21.87 -17.79 -12.12
N GLY A 57 22.60 -17.90 -11.02
CA GLY A 57 22.05 -17.90 -9.67
C GLY A 57 21.24 -16.64 -9.37
N ALA A 58 21.74 -15.45 -9.72
CA ALA A 58 21.00 -14.20 -9.54
C ALA A 58 19.70 -14.17 -10.36
N LEU A 59 19.73 -14.60 -11.63
CA LEU A 59 18.55 -14.65 -12.49
C LEU A 59 17.52 -15.67 -12.00
N THR A 60 17.96 -16.88 -11.67
CA THR A 60 17.07 -17.93 -11.13
C THR A 60 16.49 -17.50 -9.78
N TYR A 61 17.24 -16.75 -8.96
CA TYR A 61 16.74 -16.24 -7.68
C TYR A 61 15.62 -15.23 -7.90
N LEU A 62 15.79 -14.33 -8.87
CA LEU A 62 14.77 -13.36 -9.25
C LEU A 62 13.47 -14.04 -9.72
N ILE A 63 13.58 -15.10 -10.51
CA ILE A 63 12.43 -15.88 -11.01
C ILE A 63 11.74 -16.64 -9.86
N ALA A 64 12.52 -17.32 -9.01
CA ALA A 64 12.00 -18.09 -7.89
C ALA A 64 11.33 -17.19 -6.83
N ARG A 65 11.97 -16.07 -6.47
CA ARG A 65 11.49 -15.13 -5.46
C ARG A 65 10.38 -14.20 -5.99
N GLY A 66 10.37 -13.90 -7.28
CA GLY A 66 9.33 -13.10 -7.95
C GLY A 66 7.93 -13.71 -7.81
N ARG A 67 7.83 -15.05 -7.76
CA ARG A 67 6.55 -15.76 -7.60
C ARG A 67 5.89 -15.52 -6.24
N SER A 68 6.67 -15.28 -5.19
CA SER A 68 6.14 -14.97 -3.85
C SER A 68 5.43 -13.60 -3.77
N MET A 69 5.66 -12.70 -4.74
CA MET A 69 4.89 -11.46 -4.84
C MET A 69 3.49 -11.69 -5.40
N ASN A 70 3.33 -12.64 -6.33
CA ASN A 70 2.02 -12.94 -6.92
C ASN A 70 1.08 -13.63 -5.92
N GLU A 71 1.57 -14.58 -5.14
CA GLU A 71 0.76 -15.26 -4.11
C GLU A 71 0.34 -14.29 -3.00
N ARG A 72 1.25 -13.43 -2.52
CA ARG A 72 0.92 -12.40 -1.53
C ARG A 72 0.04 -11.30 -2.09
N ALA A 73 0.16 -10.95 -3.37
CA ALA A 73 -0.74 -10.01 -4.03
C ALA A 73 -2.15 -10.59 -4.17
N ALA A 74 -2.27 -11.86 -4.52
CA ALA A 74 -3.56 -12.56 -4.57
C ALA A 74 -4.20 -12.69 -3.17
N GLU A 75 -3.41 -12.98 -2.13
CA GLU A 75 -3.90 -13.00 -0.75
C GLU A 75 -4.30 -11.61 -0.24
N ARG A 76 -3.52 -10.57 -0.55
CA ARG A 76 -3.89 -9.19 -0.24
C ARG A 76 -5.14 -8.74 -0.98
N ALA A 77 -5.30 -9.12 -2.24
CA ALA A 77 -6.51 -8.86 -3.02
C ALA A 77 -7.72 -9.55 -2.38
N ARG A 78 -7.60 -10.84 -2.01
CA ARG A 78 -8.66 -11.58 -1.29
C ARG A 78 -9.00 -10.95 0.07
N GLN A 79 -8.00 -10.50 0.83
CA GLN A 79 -8.22 -9.82 2.12
C GLN A 79 -8.87 -8.45 1.95
N GLN A 80 -8.51 -7.70 0.90
CA GLN A 80 -9.14 -6.41 0.57
C GLN A 80 -10.59 -6.62 0.14
N GLU A 81 -10.87 -7.59 -0.72
CA GLU A 81 -12.23 -7.96 -1.11
C GLU A 81 -13.09 -8.38 0.09
N ALA A 82 -12.52 -9.14 1.04
CA ALA A 82 -13.22 -9.55 2.25
C ALA A 82 -13.60 -8.34 3.14
N ARG A 83 -12.69 -7.35 3.29
CA ARG A 83 -12.95 -6.12 4.05
C ARG A 83 -13.99 -5.23 3.37
N VAL A 84 -13.91 -5.07 2.04
CA VAL A 84 -14.91 -4.31 1.27
C VAL A 84 -16.28 -4.98 1.37
N ARG A 85 -16.35 -6.31 1.28
CA ARG A 85 -17.61 -7.06 1.40
C ARG A 85 -18.21 -6.94 2.80
N GLN A 86 -17.38 -6.93 3.84
CA GLN A 86 -17.84 -6.68 5.21
C GLN A 86 -18.40 -5.26 5.36
N TYR A 87 -17.70 -4.25 4.86
CA TYR A 87 -18.17 -2.86 4.87
C TYR A 87 -19.48 -2.68 4.11
N VAL A 88 -19.59 -3.22 2.89
CA VAL A 88 -20.84 -3.16 2.10
C VAL A 88 -21.97 -3.91 2.81
N ARG A 89 -21.69 -5.05 3.45
CA ARG A 89 -22.70 -5.79 4.21
C ARG A 89 -23.11 -5.03 5.47
N GLU A 90 -22.21 -4.43 6.23
CA GLU A 90 -22.57 -3.59 7.38
C GLU A 90 -23.44 -2.41 6.95
N VAL A 91 -23.05 -1.70 5.89
CA VAL A 91 -23.82 -0.56 5.36
C VAL A 91 -25.17 -0.98 4.75
N ALA A 92 -25.26 -2.18 4.16
CA ALA A 92 -26.51 -2.71 3.60
C ALA A 92 -27.39 -3.47 4.61
N SER A 93 -26.83 -3.89 5.75
CA SER A 93 -27.54 -4.58 6.84
C SER A 93 -27.92 -3.63 7.97
N GLU A 94 -27.28 -2.46 8.06
CA GLU A 94 -27.98 -1.30 8.61
C GLU A 94 -29.24 -1.10 7.76
N PRO A 95 -30.43 -1.04 8.38
CA PRO A 95 -31.67 -0.85 7.65
C PRO A 95 -31.52 0.39 6.77
N ALA A 96 -32.23 0.42 5.65
CA ALA A 96 -32.35 1.53 4.72
C ALA A 96 -32.99 2.81 5.34
N ALA A 97 -32.55 3.18 6.54
CA ALA A 97 -32.83 4.39 7.30
C ALA A 97 -31.57 5.27 7.45
N THR A 98 -30.38 4.83 6.99
CA THR A 98 -29.13 5.61 7.11
C THR A 98 -28.31 5.70 5.80
N ALA A 99 -28.83 5.23 4.65
CA ALA A 99 -28.12 5.32 3.36
C ALA A 99 -28.11 6.74 2.73
N ALA A 100 -28.76 7.69 3.36
CA ALA A 100 -28.44 9.11 3.28
C ALA A 100 -28.99 9.68 4.58
N ALA A 101 -28.22 10.47 5.33
CA ALA A 101 -28.87 11.54 6.06
C ALA A 101 -29.58 12.35 4.98
N SER A 102 -30.87 12.11 4.81
CA SER A 102 -31.66 12.83 3.83
C SER A 102 -31.52 14.30 4.19
N PRO A 103 -31.39 15.22 3.22
CA PRO A 103 -31.37 16.65 3.50
C PRO A 103 -32.50 17.09 4.45
N GLY A 104 -33.62 16.35 4.47
CA GLY A 104 -34.71 16.52 5.43
C GLY A 104 -34.32 16.24 6.88
N ASP A 105 -33.56 15.19 7.16
CA ASP A 105 -33.22 14.75 8.53
C ASP A 105 -32.27 15.75 9.22
N ASP A 106 -31.36 16.35 8.47
CA ASP A 106 -30.44 17.37 8.99
C ASP A 106 -31.14 18.72 9.21
N LEU A 107 -32.10 19.05 8.34
CA LEU A 107 -32.96 20.23 8.52
C LEU A 107 -33.90 20.06 9.73
N GLU A 108 -34.40 18.85 9.97
CA GLU A 108 -35.25 18.52 11.11
C GLU A 108 -34.49 18.63 12.44
N LYS A 109 -33.25 18.11 12.50
CA LYS A 109 -32.36 18.28 13.66
C LYS A 109 -32.03 19.75 13.94
N LEU A 110 -31.79 20.56 12.91
CA LEU A 110 -31.57 22.01 13.08
C LEU A 110 -32.81 22.72 13.63
N ALA A 111 -34.02 22.35 13.18
CA ALA A 111 -35.27 22.93 13.66
C ALA A 111 -35.52 22.59 15.13
N ASP A 112 -35.24 21.36 15.52
CA ASP A 112 -35.33 20.89 16.91
C ASP A 112 -34.31 21.59 17.84
N LEU A 113 -33.07 21.83 17.38
CA LEU A 113 -32.08 22.60 18.13
C LEU A 113 -32.48 24.07 18.35
N ARG A 114 -33.18 24.68 17.37
CA ARG A 114 -33.78 26.02 17.52
C ARG A 114 -34.92 26.01 18.54
N GLN A 115 -35.83 25.03 18.46
CA GLN A 115 -36.97 24.94 19.39
C GLN A 115 -36.51 24.75 20.84
N ARG A 116 -35.40 24.03 21.05
CA ARG A 116 -34.75 23.88 22.36
C ARG A 116 -34.00 25.14 22.82
N GLY A 117 -33.98 26.20 22.02
CA GLY A 117 -33.31 27.47 22.36
C GLY A 117 -31.79 27.41 22.32
N VAL A 118 -31.21 26.34 21.77
CA VAL A 118 -29.75 26.13 21.68
C VAL A 118 -29.15 26.95 20.54
N LEU A 119 -29.92 27.17 19.47
CA LEU A 119 -29.53 28.03 18.34
C LEU A 119 -30.38 29.29 18.32
N THR A 120 -29.72 30.44 18.15
CA THR A 120 -30.39 31.71 17.89
C THR A 120 -30.89 31.78 16.44
N GLN A 121 -31.90 32.62 16.17
CA GLN A 121 -32.45 32.83 14.82
C GLN A 121 -31.39 33.07 13.73
N PRO A 122 -30.40 33.98 13.92
CA PRO A 122 -29.39 34.22 12.89
C PRO A 122 -28.43 33.04 12.69
N GLU A 123 -28.19 32.23 13.71
CA GLU A 123 -27.32 31.04 13.60
C GLU A 123 -28.01 29.90 12.84
N PHE A 124 -29.32 29.72 13.09
CA PHE A 124 -30.14 28.76 12.36
C PHE A 124 -30.19 29.05 10.85
N GLU A 125 -30.38 30.32 10.47
CA GLU A 125 -30.45 30.69 9.05
C GLU A 125 -29.12 30.49 8.32
N ARG A 126 -28.00 30.76 8.99
CA ARG A 126 -26.65 30.48 8.44
C ARG A 126 -26.43 28.99 8.24
N ALA A 127 -26.78 28.16 9.22
CA ALA A 127 -26.61 26.70 9.13
C ALA A 127 -27.49 26.09 8.02
N LYS A 128 -28.74 26.54 7.90
CA LYS A 128 -29.66 26.14 6.83
C LYS A 128 -29.13 26.51 5.44
N ALA A 129 -28.58 27.71 5.27
CA ALA A 129 -28.02 28.16 3.99
C ALA A 129 -26.79 27.32 3.57
N VAL A 130 -25.94 26.95 4.52
CA VAL A 130 -24.77 26.08 4.27
C VAL A 130 -25.20 24.68 3.84
N LEU A 131 -26.18 24.08 4.52
CA LEU A 131 -26.67 22.75 4.14
C LEU A 131 -27.36 22.72 2.78
N LEU A 132 -28.18 23.74 2.47
CA LEU A 132 -28.81 23.87 1.15
C LEU A 132 -27.81 24.18 0.04
N GLY A 133 -26.77 24.97 0.33
CA GLY A 133 -25.68 25.29 -0.61
C GLY A 133 -24.72 24.12 -0.85
N SER A 134 -24.41 23.34 0.18
CA SER A 134 -23.56 22.15 0.08
C SER A 134 -24.21 21.05 -0.78
N ASN A 135 -25.53 20.94 -0.77
CA ASN A 135 -26.28 19.99 -1.59
C ASN A 135 -26.40 20.38 -3.07
N GLY A 136 -26.08 21.63 -3.44
CA GLY A 136 -26.08 22.08 -4.84
C GLY A 136 -24.81 21.70 -5.63
N ASN A 137 -23.75 21.26 -4.95
CA ASN A 137 -22.43 20.98 -5.54
C ASN A 137 -22.13 19.48 -5.64
N VAL A 138 -23.04 18.70 -6.25
CA VAL A 138 -22.68 17.37 -6.76
C VAL A 138 -22.06 17.55 -8.14
N PRO A 139 -20.73 17.41 -8.33
CA PRO A 139 -20.14 17.39 -9.66
C PRO A 139 -20.64 16.14 -10.39
N GLN A 140 -21.62 16.33 -11.27
CA GLN A 140 -22.04 15.34 -12.23
C GLN A 140 -20.89 15.17 -13.22
N ARG A 141 -20.00 14.19 -12.97
CA ARG A 141 -18.96 13.80 -13.92
C ARG A 141 -19.65 13.26 -15.18
N ALA A 142 -19.59 14.04 -16.25
CA ALA A 142 -19.87 13.63 -17.62
C ALA A 142 -18.73 12.74 -18.16
#